data_AF-A0A2K2G585-F1
#
_entry.id   AF-A0A2K2G585-F1
#
_cell.length_a   1.000
_cell.length_b   1.000
_cell.length_c   1.000
_cell.angle_alpha   90.00
_cell.angle_beta   90.00
_cell.angle_gamma   90.00
#
_symmetry.space_group_name_H-M   'P 1'
#
loop_
_entity.id
_entity.type
_entity.pdbx_description
1 polymer ?
#
loop_
_entity_poly.entity_id
_entity_poly.type
_entity_poly.pdbx_seq_one_letter_code
_entity_poly.pdbx_strand_id
1 'polypeptide(L)'
;MTETAETAGRAKALGVALRLGGGFFLAIFGAGIAAGVFSAWQEHGEWRSGVLIGLALAALALATGAWLMLSVRGRIAMPRSPRVRRSRIVFYVSMIVSVALGLLAGIGGQVSDGMPDSHAYLAPITDASPIGRVFAVALLIGWVVVMAVSIYWHMTLDEIERAEYEFGAVLALYGYITITPVWWVAWRGGILPEPNQAIVFVAVCIIWCIGWGWRRWR
;
A
#
# COMPACT_ATOMS: atom_id res chain seq x y z
N MET A 1 -2.41 -41.53 -15.91
CA MET A 1 -1.47 -41.10 -14.85
C MET A 1 -1.12 -39.61 -14.91
N THR A 2 -1.39 -38.89 -16.00
CA THR A 2 -1.14 -37.44 -16.14
C THR A 2 -2.22 -36.56 -15.49
N GLU A 3 -3.49 -37.00 -15.49
CA GLU A 3 -4.64 -36.23 -14.99
C GLU A 3 -4.67 -36.07 -13.45
N THR A 4 -4.16 -37.05 -12.71
CA THR A 4 -4.08 -37.01 -11.24
C THR A 4 -2.96 -36.08 -10.74
N ALA A 5 -1.91 -35.88 -11.53
CA ALA A 5 -0.82 -34.95 -11.20
C ALA A 5 -1.22 -33.49 -11.43
N GLU A 6 -2.00 -33.23 -12.48
CA GLU A 6 -2.48 -31.88 -12.80
C GLU A 6 -3.50 -31.36 -11.76
N THR A 7 -4.43 -32.21 -11.33
CA THR A 7 -5.42 -31.89 -10.29
C THR A 7 -4.76 -31.62 -8.94
N ALA A 8 -3.77 -32.41 -8.55
CA ALA A 8 -2.98 -32.19 -7.34
C ALA A 8 -2.17 -30.87 -7.39
N GLY A 9 -1.62 -30.52 -8.55
CA GLY A 9 -0.92 -29.26 -8.78
C GLY A 9 -1.83 -28.03 -8.62
N ARG A 10 -3.03 -28.07 -9.22
CA ARG A 10 -4.03 -26.99 -9.12
C ARG A 10 -4.52 -26.80 -7.68
N ALA A 11 -4.80 -27.89 -6.96
CA ALA A 11 -5.21 -27.81 -5.56
C ALA A 11 -4.13 -27.17 -4.66
N LYS A 12 -2.85 -27.49 -4.91
CA LYS A 12 -1.72 -26.90 -4.18
C LYS A 12 -1.57 -25.41 -4.50
N ALA A 13 -1.70 -25.01 -5.77
CA ALA A 13 -1.64 -23.61 -6.21
C ALA A 13 -2.81 -22.79 -5.64
N LEU A 14 -4.03 -23.34 -5.65
CA LEU A 14 -5.21 -22.73 -5.04
C LEU A 14 -5.00 -22.51 -3.54
N GLY A 15 -4.46 -23.49 -2.82
CA GLY A 15 -4.14 -23.37 -1.40
C GLY A 15 -3.07 -22.32 -1.09
N VAL A 16 -2.10 -22.12 -1.99
CA VAL A 16 -1.12 -21.02 -1.90
C VAL A 16 -1.79 -19.67 -2.10
N ALA A 17 -2.62 -19.54 -3.16
CA ALA A 17 -3.33 -18.32 -3.48
C ALA A 17 -4.31 -17.89 -2.36
N LEU A 18 -5.08 -18.83 -1.81
CA LEU A 18 -5.99 -18.60 -0.68
C LEU A 18 -5.27 -18.09 0.57
N ARG A 19 -4.10 -18.64 0.89
CA ARG A 19 -3.31 -18.20 2.05
C ARG A 19 -2.70 -16.82 1.84
N LEU A 20 -2.21 -16.53 0.64
CA LEU A 20 -1.68 -15.20 0.30
C LEU A 20 -2.80 -14.15 0.28
N GLY A 21 -3.90 -14.42 -0.39
CA GLY A 21 -5.06 -13.53 -0.47
C GLY A 21 -5.73 -13.32 0.89
N GLY A 22 -6.01 -14.40 1.61
CA GLY A 22 -6.58 -14.35 2.96
C GLY A 22 -5.64 -13.68 3.96
N GLY A 23 -4.34 -13.96 3.89
CA GLY A 23 -3.35 -13.29 4.73
C GLY A 23 -3.27 -11.79 4.47
N PHE A 24 -3.33 -11.37 3.20
CA PHE A 24 -3.32 -9.97 2.80
C PHE A 24 -4.57 -9.23 3.28
N PHE A 25 -5.73 -9.83 3.09
CA PHE A 25 -7.00 -9.27 3.57
C PHE A 25 -7.01 -9.09 5.08
N LEU A 26 -6.56 -10.10 5.84
CA LEU A 26 -6.43 -10.00 7.30
C LEU A 26 -5.44 -8.92 7.74
N ALA A 27 -4.35 -8.72 6.99
CA ALA A 27 -3.39 -7.67 7.30
C ALA A 27 -3.99 -6.27 7.11
N ILE A 28 -4.71 -6.03 6.01
CA ILE A 28 -5.42 -4.77 5.76
C ILE A 28 -6.49 -4.54 6.83
N PHE A 29 -7.29 -5.57 7.10
CA PHE A 29 -8.37 -5.48 8.09
C PHE A 29 -7.83 -5.20 9.50
N GLY A 30 -6.77 -5.91 9.91
CA GLY A 30 -6.09 -5.68 11.18
C GLY A 30 -5.50 -4.27 11.30
N ALA A 31 -4.90 -3.75 10.21
CA ALA A 31 -4.43 -2.37 10.16
C ALA A 31 -5.58 -1.35 10.30
N GLY A 32 -6.74 -1.62 9.68
CA GLY A 32 -7.94 -0.80 9.80
C GLY A 32 -8.50 -0.77 11.23
N ILE A 33 -8.56 -1.93 11.91
CA ILE A 33 -8.95 -2.00 13.32
C ILE A 33 -7.95 -1.21 14.18
N ALA A 34 -6.64 -1.41 13.98
CA ALA A 34 -5.62 -0.68 14.74
C ALA A 34 -5.78 0.83 14.60
N ALA A 35 -5.98 1.32 13.37
CA ALA A 35 -6.21 2.74 13.10
C ALA A 35 -7.49 3.26 13.79
N GLY A 36 -8.61 2.55 13.68
CA GLY A 36 -9.87 2.95 14.32
C GLY A 36 -9.80 2.95 15.85
N VAL A 37 -9.14 1.96 16.44
CA VAL A 37 -8.94 1.86 17.88
C VAL A 37 -8.00 2.94 18.40
N PHE A 38 -6.95 3.25 17.63
CA PHE A 38 -6.04 4.33 17.95
C PHE A 38 -6.76 5.70 17.93
N SER A 39 -7.63 5.94 16.94
CA SER A 39 -8.51 7.13 16.90
C SER A 39 -9.41 7.21 18.14
N ALA A 40 -10.10 6.12 18.49
CA ALA A 40 -11.00 6.09 19.65
C ALA A 40 -10.27 6.28 21.00
N TRP A 41 -9.03 5.80 21.11
CA TRP A 41 -8.19 6.04 22.29
C TRP A 41 -7.79 7.52 22.40
N GLN A 42 -7.47 8.17 21.28
CA GLN A 42 -7.11 9.59 21.27
C GLN A 42 -8.28 10.50 21.69
N GLU A 43 -9.51 10.19 21.27
CA GLU A 43 -10.70 10.98 21.63
C GLU A 43 -11.03 10.93 23.13
N HIS A 44 -10.77 9.79 23.77
CA HIS A 44 -11.18 9.57 25.16
C HIS A 44 -10.03 9.61 26.18
N GLY A 45 -8.77 9.49 25.74
CA GLY A 45 -7.58 9.48 26.60
C GLY A 45 -7.48 8.32 27.59
N GLU A 46 -8.48 7.43 27.62
CA GLU A 46 -8.60 6.35 28.59
C GLU A 46 -8.42 4.97 27.92
N TRP A 47 -7.67 4.11 28.58
CA TRP A 47 -7.53 2.69 28.23
C TRP A 47 -8.77 1.91 28.64
N ARG A 48 -9.88 2.14 27.92
CA ARG A 48 -11.14 1.41 28.13
C ARG A 48 -11.01 -0.02 27.61
N SER A 49 -11.81 -0.93 28.15
CA SER A 49 -11.86 -2.33 27.71
C SER A 49 -12.07 -2.47 26.19
N GLY A 50 -12.85 -1.58 25.57
CA GLY A 50 -13.04 -1.53 24.12
C GLY A 50 -11.75 -1.27 23.32
N VAL A 51 -10.86 -0.39 23.80
CA VAL A 51 -9.56 -0.09 23.15
C VAL A 51 -8.65 -1.31 23.24
N LEU A 52 -8.59 -1.95 24.41
CA LEU A 52 -7.75 -3.13 24.62
C LEU A 52 -8.23 -4.33 23.79
N ILE A 53 -9.56 -4.55 23.72
CA ILE A 53 -10.17 -5.59 22.88
C ILE A 53 -9.86 -5.31 21.40
N GLY A 54 -10.01 -4.05 20.97
CA GLY A 54 -9.72 -3.65 19.61
C GLY A 54 -8.25 -3.87 19.21
N LEU A 55 -7.30 -3.50 20.08
CA LEU A 55 -5.87 -3.75 19.85
C LEU A 55 -5.55 -5.24 19.83
N ALA A 56 -6.17 -6.04 20.70
CA ALA A 56 -5.99 -7.49 20.70
C ALA A 56 -6.49 -8.12 19.40
N LEU A 57 -7.65 -7.68 18.89
CA LEU A 57 -8.19 -8.12 17.60
C LEU A 57 -7.31 -7.68 16.42
N ALA A 58 -6.82 -6.45 16.43
CA ALA A 58 -5.89 -5.96 15.42
C ALA A 58 -4.59 -6.78 15.41
N ALA A 59 -3.99 -7.01 16.58
CA ALA A 59 -2.77 -7.81 16.72
C ALA A 59 -2.99 -9.26 16.26
N LEU A 60 -4.14 -9.87 16.61
CA LEU A 60 -4.50 -11.21 16.16
C LEU A 60 -4.67 -11.29 14.64
N ALA A 61 -5.36 -10.32 14.05
CA ALA A 61 -5.55 -10.25 12.59
C ALA A 61 -4.22 -10.08 11.85
N LEU A 62 -3.36 -9.17 12.31
CA LEU A 62 -2.03 -8.95 11.75
C LEU A 62 -1.12 -10.18 11.90
N ALA A 63 -1.11 -10.80 13.09
CA ALA A 63 -0.30 -11.99 13.36
C ALA A 63 -0.76 -13.18 12.52
N THR A 64 -2.07 -13.39 12.40
CA THR A 64 -2.65 -14.46 11.56
C THR A 64 -2.38 -14.20 10.09
N GLY A 65 -2.53 -12.95 9.63
CA GLY A 65 -2.22 -12.55 8.26
C GLY A 65 -0.74 -12.79 7.91
N ALA A 66 0.17 -12.34 8.78
CA ALA A 66 1.59 -12.56 8.65
C ALA A 66 1.95 -14.06 8.66
N TRP A 67 1.38 -14.82 9.59
CA TRP A 67 1.59 -16.28 9.67
C TRP A 67 1.14 -16.99 8.39
N LEU A 68 -0.04 -16.65 7.86
CA LEU A 68 -0.54 -17.23 6.61
C LEU A 68 0.40 -16.96 5.45
N MET A 69 0.89 -15.73 5.29
CA MET A 69 1.85 -15.38 4.24
C MET A 69 3.21 -16.09 4.43
N LEU A 70 3.72 -16.15 5.66
CA LEU A 70 4.99 -16.80 5.98
C LEU A 70 4.93 -18.32 5.81
N SER A 71 3.78 -18.93 6.07
CA SER A 71 3.57 -20.39 5.95
C SER A 71 3.79 -20.91 4.53
N VAL A 72 3.71 -20.04 3.53
CA VAL A 72 3.86 -20.38 2.11
C VAL A 72 5.26 -20.07 1.59
N ARG A 73 6.09 -19.36 2.37
CA ARG A 73 7.39 -18.84 1.94
C ARG A 73 8.35 -19.93 1.48
N GLY A 74 8.36 -21.08 2.17
CA GLY A 74 9.17 -22.24 1.81
C GLY A 74 8.68 -22.98 0.56
N ARG A 75 7.39 -22.85 0.20
CA ARG A 75 6.81 -23.49 -0.99
C ARG A 75 7.07 -22.70 -2.28
N ILE A 76 7.44 -21.42 -2.15
CA ILE A 76 7.73 -20.47 -3.24
C ILE A 76 9.25 -20.17 -3.30
N ALA A 77 10.05 -20.85 -2.47
CA ALA A 77 11.50 -20.67 -2.40
C ALA A 77 12.20 -21.47 -3.50
N MET A 78 12.18 -20.94 -4.73
CA MET A 78 13.08 -21.41 -5.80
C MET A 78 14.51 -20.91 -5.52
N PRO A 79 15.56 -21.61 -5.99
CA PRO A 79 16.93 -21.07 -5.98
C PRO A 79 16.94 -19.70 -6.66
N ARG A 80 17.42 -18.68 -5.96
CA ARG A 80 17.34 -17.29 -6.45
C ARG A 80 18.70 -16.77 -6.83
N SER A 81 18.78 -16.11 -7.98
CA SER A 81 19.97 -15.35 -8.34
C SER A 81 20.21 -14.24 -7.30
N PRO A 82 21.46 -13.85 -7.04
CA PRO A 82 21.78 -12.74 -6.14
C PRO A 82 21.05 -11.43 -6.49
N ARG A 83 20.77 -11.20 -7.78
CA ARG A 83 20.02 -10.04 -8.28
C ARG A 83 18.56 -10.05 -7.80
N VAL A 84 17.87 -11.18 -7.93
CA VAL A 84 16.47 -11.33 -7.44
C VAL A 84 16.39 -11.15 -5.92
N ARG A 85 17.40 -11.64 -5.18
CA ARG A 85 17.48 -11.42 -3.73
C ARG A 85 17.61 -9.94 -3.39
N ARG A 86 18.47 -9.20 -4.09
CA ARG A 86 18.67 -7.76 -3.87
C ARG A 86 17.42 -6.95 -4.19
N SER A 87 16.79 -7.21 -5.34
CA SER A 87 15.51 -6.56 -5.75
C SER A 87 14.42 -6.73 -4.68
N ARG A 88 14.26 -7.94 -4.13
CA ARG A 88 13.30 -8.18 -3.03
C ARG A 88 13.64 -7.47 -1.74
N ILE A 89 14.92 -7.38 -1.37
CA ILE A 89 15.32 -6.64 -0.16
C ILE A 89 14.95 -5.16 -0.32
N VAL A 90 15.23 -4.57 -1.48
CA VAL A 90 14.85 -3.18 -1.76
C VAL A 90 13.34 -3.01 -1.66
N PHE A 91 12.55 -3.93 -2.22
CA PHE A 91 11.09 -3.92 -2.09
C PHE A 91 10.59 -4.03 -0.63
N TYR A 92 11.17 -4.91 0.19
CA TYR A 92 10.77 -5.02 1.59
C TYR A 92 11.18 -3.80 2.41
N VAL A 93 12.37 -3.25 2.15
CA VAL A 93 12.84 -2.03 2.81
C VAL A 93 11.95 -0.86 2.42
N SER A 94 11.59 -0.71 1.14
CA SER A 94 10.69 0.37 0.71
C SER A 94 9.31 0.22 1.36
N MET A 95 8.75 -0.99 1.45
CA MET A 95 7.50 -1.23 2.19
C MET A 95 7.61 -0.80 3.67
N ILE A 96 8.68 -1.18 4.36
CA ILE A 96 8.89 -0.80 5.77
C ILE A 96 9.01 0.71 5.92
N VAL A 97 9.78 1.36 5.03
CA VAL A 97 9.94 2.82 5.02
C VAL A 97 8.61 3.51 4.74
N SER A 98 7.80 3.03 3.80
CA SER A 98 6.48 3.58 3.51
C SER A 98 5.53 3.45 4.71
N VAL A 99 5.53 2.30 5.40
CA VAL A 99 4.74 2.13 6.63
C VAL A 99 5.22 3.09 7.72
N ALA A 100 6.53 3.24 7.91
CA ALA A 100 7.09 4.17 8.88
C ALA A 100 6.73 5.63 8.55
N LEU A 101 6.82 6.04 7.28
CA LEU A 101 6.40 7.37 6.82
C LEU A 101 4.90 7.61 7.01
N GLY A 102 4.06 6.60 6.74
CA GLY A 102 2.62 6.68 6.99
C GLY A 102 2.29 6.84 8.48
N LEU A 103 2.99 6.11 9.36
CA LEU A 103 2.85 6.26 10.81
C LEU A 103 3.31 7.64 11.29
N LEU A 104 4.46 8.12 10.79
CA LEU A 104 4.95 9.46 11.07
C LEU A 104 3.98 10.55 10.58
N ALA A 105 3.31 10.34 9.45
CA ALA A 105 2.27 11.22 8.94
C ALA A 105 1.06 11.29 9.88
N GLY A 106 0.58 10.12 10.33
CA GLY A 106 -0.55 10.05 11.25
C GLY A 106 -0.25 10.70 12.60
N ILE A 107 0.99 10.60 13.09
CA ILE A 107 1.41 11.24 14.35
C ILE A 107 1.69 12.74 14.15
N GLY A 108 2.39 13.10 13.07
CA GLY A 108 2.84 14.46 12.80
C GLY A 108 1.73 15.43 12.42
N GLY A 109 0.67 14.96 11.76
CA GLY A 109 -0.52 15.77 11.44
C GLY A 109 -1.30 16.25 12.66
N GLN A 110 -1.09 15.65 13.83
CA GLN A 110 -1.78 16.01 15.07
C GLN A 110 -1.00 16.96 15.99
N VAL A 111 0.30 17.16 15.71
CA VAL A 111 1.16 18.05 16.50
C VAL A 111 1.09 19.50 16.00
N SER A 112 0.67 19.73 14.75
CA SER A 112 0.67 21.10 14.20
C SER A 112 -0.56 21.93 14.53
N ASP A 113 -1.73 21.32 14.74
CA ASP A 113 -2.96 22.05 15.02
C ASP A 113 -3.79 21.26 16.03
N GLY A 114 -4.17 21.88 17.14
CA GLY A 114 -4.95 21.27 18.23
C GLY A 114 -6.40 20.92 17.85
N MET A 115 -6.60 20.26 16.71
CA MET A 115 -7.89 19.92 16.13
C MET A 115 -8.19 18.43 16.37
N PRO A 116 -9.14 18.12 17.26
CA PRO A 116 -9.46 16.77 17.69
C PRO A 116 -10.46 16.08 16.75
N ASP A 117 -10.22 16.12 15.44
CA ASP A 117 -11.15 15.51 14.47
C ASP A 117 -10.63 14.15 13.98
N SER A 118 -11.49 13.14 14.10
CA SER A 118 -11.32 11.72 13.77
C SER A 118 -10.98 11.41 12.30
N HIS A 119 -10.77 12.43 11.46
CA HIS A 119 -10.41 12.33 10.05
C HIS A 119 -8.97 12.77 9.74
N ALA A 120 -8.17 13.11 10.76
CA ALA A 120 -6.80 13.62 10.64
C ALA A 120 -5.84 12.77 9.79
N TYR A 121 -6.11 11.47 9.61
CA TYR A 121 -5.24 10.59 8.81
C TYR A 121 -5.46 10.70 7.29
N LEU A 122 -6.65 11.13 6.86
CA LEU A 122 -6.99 11.34 5.44
C LEU A 122 -7.04 12.84 5.09
N ALA A 123 -7.19 13.71 6.08
CA ALA A 123 -7.19 15.17 5.90
C ALA A 123 -6.01 15.69 5.04
N PRO A 124 -4.77 15.18 5.14
CA PRO A 124 -3.67 15.63 4.28
C PRO A 124 -3.86 15.30 2.78
N ILE A 125 -4.77 14.38 2.45
CA ILE A 125 -5.08 13.93 1.09
C ILE A 125 -6.40 14.54 0.60
N THR A 126 -7.39 14.70 1.48
CA THR A 126 -8.74 15.12 1.09
C THR A 126 -9.02 16.60 1.34
N ASP A 127 -8.39 17.20 2.35
CA ASP A 127 -8.63 18.59 2.74
C ASP A 127 -7.47 19.48 2.29
N ALA A 128 -7.81 20.72 1.90
CA ALA A 128 -6.82 21.73 1.47
C ALA A 128 -6.08 22.39 2.64
N SER A 129 -6.15 21.80 3.85
CA SER A 129 -5.50 22.37 5.03
C SER A 129 -3.98 22.34 4.89
N PRO A 130 -3.27 23.42 5.27
CA PRO A 130 -1.82 23.47 5.20
C PRO A 130 -1.19 22.36 6.05
N ILE A 131 -0.39 21.50 5.43
CA ILE A 131 0.39 20.50 6.17
C ILE A 131 1.49 21.17 7.01
N GLY A 132 1.70 20.68 8.24
CA GLY A 132 2.71 21.20 9.15
C GLY A 132 4.12 21.22 8.52
N ARG A 133 4.87 22.30 8.73
CA ARG A 133 6.17 22.54 8.05
C ARG A 133 7.17 21.39 8.20
N VAL A 134 7.31 20.84 9.40
CA VAL A 134 8.23 19.71 9.67
C VAL A 134 7.84 18.49 8.85
N PHE A 135 6.54 18.20 8.79
CA PHE A 135 6.00 17.08 8.03
C PHE A 135 6.17 17.29 6.52
N ALA A 136 5.92 18.50 6.01
CA ALA A 136 6.15 18.85 4.62
C ALA A 136 7.62 18.61 4.20
N VAL A 137 8.58 19.06 5.04
CA VAL A 137 10.01 18.83 4.79
C VAL A 137 10.34 17.33 4.81
N ALA A 138 9.81 16.56 5.77
CA ALA A 138 10.02 15.12 5.82
C ALA A 138 9.47 14.39 4.59
N LEU A 139 8.28 14.78 4.10
CA LEU A 139 7.70 14.25 2.87
C LEU A 139 8.55 14.59 1.65
N LEU A 140 9.03 15.83 1.52
CA LEU A 140 9.89 16.24 0.41
C LEU A 140 11.20 15.43 0.37
N ILE A 141 11.85 15.26 1.52
CA ILE A 141 13.05 14.41 1.64
C ILE A 141 12.69 12.96 1.28
N GLY A 142 11.59 12.45 1.82
CA GLY A 142 11.08 11.11 1.53
C GLY A 142 10.86 10.87 0.05
N TRP A 143 10.30 11.85 -0.67
CA TRP A 143 10.09 11.79 -2.12
C TRP A 143 11.39 11.69 -2.90
N VAL A 144 12.41 12.48 -2.54
CA VAL A 144 13.74 12.40 -3.17
C VAL A 144 14.38 11.02 -2.93
N VAL A 145 14.27 10.50 -1.70
CA VAL A 145 14.78 9.16 -1.35
C VAL A 145 14.04 8.07 -2.14
N VAL A 146 12.70 8.13 -2.20
CA VAL A 146 11.88 7.18 -2.97
C VAL A 146 12.26 7.20 -4.44
N MET A 147 12.48 8.38 -5.02
CA MET A 147 12.93 8.52 -6.40
C MET A 147 14.30 7.85 -6.62
N ALA A 148 15.28 8.16 -5.76
CA ALA A 148 16.62 7.57 -5.85
C ALA A 148 16.59 6.03 -5.70
N VAL A 149 15.80 5.51 -4.76
CA VAL A 149 15.60 4.07 -4.55
C VAL A 149 14.90 3.44 -5.75
N SER A 150 13.92 4.12 -6.35
CA SER A 150 13.19 3.62 -7.52
C SER A 150 14.10 3.52 -8.75
N ILE A 151 14.94 4.54 -8.98
CA ILE A 151 15.96 4.52 -10.04
C ILE A 151 16.94 3.37 -9.82
N TYR A 152 17.49 3.26 -8.61
CA TYR A 152 18.40 2.17 -8.26
C TYR A 152 17.76 0.80 -8.48
N TRP A 153 16.52 0.63 -8.02
CA TRP A 153 15.80 -0.63 -8.17
C TRP A 153 15.59 -0.97 -9.65
N HIS A 154 15.19 0.00 -10.48
CA HIS A 154 14.99 -0.19 -11.92
C HIS A 154 16.28 -0.56 -12.68
N MET A 155 17.45 -0.13 -12.18
CA MET A 155 18.75 -0.56 -12.70
C MET A 155 19.13 -1.99 -12.30
N THR A 156 18.49 -2.56 -11.27
CA THR A 156 18.76 -3.91 -10.78
C THR A 156 17.77 -4.97 -11.28
N LEU A 157 16.68 -4.54 -11.93
CA LEU A 157 15.66 -5.44 -12.46
C LEU A 157 16.20 -6.29 -13.61
N ASP A 158 15.70 -7.52 -13.67
CA ASP A 158 15.88 -8.39 -14.83
C ASP A 158 14.94 -7.97 -15.98
N GLU A 159 15.17 -8.47 -17.19
CA GLU A 159 14.40 -8.09 -18.40
C GLU A 159 12.89 -8.37 -18.24
N ILE A 160 12.55 -9.53 -17.67
CA ILE A 160 11.15 -9.91 -17.43
C ILE A 160 10.51 -9.00 -16.37
N GLU A 161 11.20 -8.78 -15.25
CA GLU A 161 10.68 -7.93 -14.17
C GLU A 161 10.54 -6.46 -14.62
N ARG A 162 11.44 -6.00 -15.49
CA ARG A 162 11.37 -4.68 -16.11
C ARG A 162 10.14 -4.57 -17.02
N ALA A 163 9.89 -5.54 -17.89
CA ALA A 163 8.72 -5.52 -18.78
C ALA A 163 7.38 -5.53 -18.01
N GLU A 164 7.32 -6.25 -16.89
CA GLU A 164 6.16 -6.23 -15.98
C GLU A 164 5.95 -4.85 -15.34
N TYR A 165 7.03 -4.22 -14.87
CA TYR A 165 6.99 -2.89 -14.28
C TYR A 165 6.60 -1.81 -15.30
N GLU A 166 7.20 -1.84 -16.49
CA GLU A 166 6.93 -0.92 -17.58
C GLU A 166 5.45 -0.98 -18.01
N PHE A 167 4.88 -2.18 -18.08
CA PHE A 167 3.46 -2.34 -18.40
C PHE A 167 2.56 -1.62 -17.38
N GLY A 168 2.83 -1.80 -16.09
CA GLY A 168 2.12 -1.07 -15.04
C GLY A 168 2.29 0.45 -15.16
N ALA A 169 3.52 0.91 -15.42
CA ALA A 169 3.82 2.34 -15.55
C ALA A 169 3.12 2.97 -16.76
N VAL A 170 3.09 2.30 -17.90
CA VAL A 170 2.37 2.76 -19.10
C VAL A 170 0.87 2.81 -18.84
N LEU A 171 0.30 1.79 -18.19
CA LEU A 171 -1.12 1.79 -17.83
C LEU A 171 -1.49 2.96 -16.93
N ALA A 172 -0.64 3.24 -15.93
CA ALA A 172 -0.82 4.36 -15.01
C ALA A 172 -0.68 5.72 -15.71
N LEU A 173 0.27 5.86 -16.62
CA LEU A 173 0.43 7.06 -17.44
C LEU A 173 -0.84 7.31 -18.27
N TYR A 174 -1.36 6.28 -18.95
CA TYR A 174 -2.61 6.37 -19.70
C TYR A 174 -3.81 6.69 -18.83
N GLY A 175 -3.88 6.11 -17.62
CA GLY A 175 -4.86 6.48 -16.61
C GLY A 175 -4.77 7.96 -16.25
N TYR A 176 -3.58 8.48 -15.94
CA TYR A 176 -3.37 9.86 -15.55
C TYR A 176 -3.76 10.86 -16.65
N ILE A 177 -3.27 10.65 -17.88
CA ILE A 177 -3.56 11.55 -19.01
C ILE A 177 -5.03 11.48 -19.46
N THR A 178 -5.79 10.49 -19.02
CA THR A 178 -7.22 10.37 -19.30
C THR A 178 -8.06 10.95 -18.17
N ILE A 179 -7.84 10.49 -16.94
CA ILE A 179 -8.62 10.89 -15.75
C ILE A 179 -8.52 12.39 -15.50
N THR A 180 -7.30 12.95 -15.60
CA THR A 180 -7.05 14.35 -15.28
C THR A 180 -7.82 15.32 -16.19
N PRO A 181 -7.70 15.25 -17.53
CA PRO A 181 -8.46 16.16 -18.39
C PRO A 181 -9.97 15.86 -18.38
N VAL A 182 -10.39 14.60 -18.28
CA VAL A 182 -11.82 14.26 -18.23
C VAL A 182 -12.48 14.88 -17.00
N TRP A 183 -11.87 14.75 -15.81
CA TRP A 183 -12.38 15.38 -14.60
C TRP A 183 -12.34 16.90 -14.73
N TRP A 184 -11.24 17.47 -15.23
CA TRP A 184 -11.15 18.93 -15.43
C TRP A 184 -12.27 19.46 -16.33
N VAL A 185 -12.52 18.83 -17.49
CA VAL A 185 -13.60 19.23 -18.40
C VAL A 185 -14.97 19.08 -17.74
N ALA A 186 -15.21 17.98 -17.03
CA ALA A 186 -16.47 17.75 -16.32
C ALA A 186 -16.72 18.79 -15.21
N TRP A 187 -15.67 19.22 -14.51
CA TRP A 187 -15.75 20.33 -13.56
C TRP A 187 -16.09 21.66 -14.24
N ARG A 188 -15.41 21.99 -15.34
CA ARG A 188 -15.70 23.21 -16.12
C ARG A 188 -17.12 23.21 -16.70
N GLY A 189 -17.68 22.04 -16.96
CA GLY A 189 -19.08 21.85 -17.38
C GLY A 189 -20.10 21.85 -16.24
N GLY A 190 -19.68 21.99 -14.97
CA GLY A 190 -20.58 21.95 -13.81
C GLY A 190 -21.13 20.56 -13.47
N ILE A 191 -20.53 19.49 -14.00
CA ILE A 191 -20.98 18.10 -13.81
C ILE A 191 -20.32 17.48 -12.56
N LEU A 192 -19.05 17.80 -12.32
CA LEU A 192 -18.25 17.26 -11.21
C LEU A 192 -17.69 18.40 -10.32
N PRO A 193 -17.35 18.11 -9.05
CA PRO A 193 -16.64 19.06 -8.19
C PRO A 193 -15.22 19.34 -8.69
N GLU A 194 -14.60 20.36 -8.11
CA GLU A 194 -13.22 20.74 -8.41
C GLU A 194 -12.26 19.54 -8.26
N PRO A 195 -11.37 19.28 -9.24
CA PRO A 195 -10.46 18.14 -9.17
C PRO A 195 -9.50 18.22 -7.98
N ASN A 196 -9.55 17.24 -7.10
CA ASN A 196 -8.54 17.05 -6.06
C ASN A 196 -7.34 16.26 -6.64
N GLN A 197 -6.18 16.92 -6.73
CA GLN A 197 -4.97 16.33 -7.31
C GLN A 197 -4.43 15.13 -6.52
N ALA A 198 -4.62 15.09 -5.21
CA ALA A 198 -4.18 13.98 -4.39
C ALA A 198 -5.02 12.72 -4.65
N ILE A 199 -6.33 12.87 -4.88
CA ILE A 199 -7.21 11.76 -5.30
C ILE A 199 -6.78 11.22 -6.66
N VAL A 200 -6.49 12.11 -7.62
CA VAL A 200 -5.98 11.71 -8.94
C VAL A 200 -4.66 10.95 -8.80
N PHE A 201 -3.73 11.45 -7.99
CA PHE A 201 -2.46 10.79 -7.72
C PHE A 201 -2.64 9.38 -7.14
N VAL A 202 -3.50 9.22 -6.11
CA VAL A 202 -3.80 7.92 -5.51
C VAL A 202 -4.43 6.97 -6.54
N ALA A 203 -5.37 7.45 -7.36
CA ALA A 203 -5.97 6.64 -8.41
C ALA A 203 -4.93 6.12 -9.42
N VAL A 204 -3.97 6.96 -9.82
CA VAL A 204 -2.87 6.57 -10.71
C VAL A 204 -1.97 5.52 -10.05
N CYS A 205 -1.63 5.69 -8.76
CA CYS A 205 -0.88 4.68 -8.01
C CYS A 205 -1.62 3.34 -7.94
N ILE A 206 -2.95 3.35 -7.76
CA ILE A 206 -3.77 2.12 -7.76
C ILE A 206 -3.73 1.46 -9.14
N ILE A 207 -3.91 2.21 -10.22
CA ILE A 207 -3.84 1.70 -11.59
C ILE A 207 -2.46 1.09 -11.87
N TRP A 208 -1.40 1.75 -11.42
CA TRP A 208 -0.04 1.24 -11.53
C TRP A 208 0.14 -0.10 -10.81
N CYS A 209 -0.28 -0.18 -9.54
CA CYS A 209 -0.22 -1.41 -8.74
C CYS A 209 -1.03 -2.55 -9.36
N ILE A 210 -2.23 -2.26 -9.88
CA ILE A 210 -3.08 -3.24 -10.56
C ILE A 210 -2.39 -3.73 -11.85
N GLY A 211 -1.89 -2.83 -12.68
CA GLY A 211 -1.23 -3.18 -13.95
C GLY A 211 0.03 -4.02 -13.73
N TRP A 212 0.88 -3.61 -12.79
CA TRP A 212 2.07 -4.37 -12.40
C TRP A 212 1.70 -5.73 -11.81
N GLY A 213 0.77 -5.77 -10.85
CA GLY A 213 0.33 -7.00 -10.20
C GLY A 213 -0.28 -7.99 -11.18
N TRP A 214 -1.18 -7.54 -12.05
CA TRP A 214 -1.81 -8.39 -13.05
C TRP A 214 -0.79 -9.08 -13.95
N ARG A 215 0.25 -8.36 -14.38
CA ARG A 215 1.30 -8.94 -15.22
C ARG A 215 2.25 -9.85 -14.45
N ARG A 216 2.49 -9.57 -13.17
CA ARG A 216 3.36 -10.38 -12.30
C ARG A 216 2.78 -11.76 -11.98
N TRP A 217 1.45 -11.91 -11.98
CA TRP A 217 0.75 -13.15 -11.59
C TRP A 217 0.10 -13.91 -12.75
N ARG A 218 0.23 -13.40 -13.99
CA ARG A 218 -0.22 -14.08 -15.20
C ARG A 218 0.95 -14.78 -15.88
#